data_AF-A0A3M0Z7J5-F1
#
_entry.id   AF-A0A3M0Z7J5-F1
#
_cell.length_a   1.000
_cell.length_b   1.000
_cell.length_c   1.000
_cell.angle_alpha   90.00
_cell.angle_beta   90.00
_cell.angle_gamma   90.00
#
_symmetry.space_group_name_H-M   'P 1'
#
loop_
_entity.id
_entity.type
_entity.pdbx_description
1 polymer ?
#
loop_
_entity_poly.entity_id
_entity_poly.type
_entity_poly.pdbx_seq_one_letter_code
_entity_poly.pdbx_strand_id
1 'polypeptide(L)'
;MFCYPADHTAKLALIRFAKDYFKDIRAFNEAWKTNLNSFDDLRQLSAIAPVPPTDAADRFAWRWLEYAEETWFKHWAGAIRKYDPNHLILGIRQHGHESPGKFNRGFWKIMGKYCDVISLNAYAASVGVDPERGVPDRTMRHFSEISEISGRPLINSEWFPNIHEEKIFHWYQPFMIAHPAFVGSQLFNWAGHPSLSYTLRDPNDPELSTFQPKPELERAARDVFSRLVEIRLHESPEKYTFKAPAARLWNRPLPPRREGPLPLLRSGPVELRKISEGWQLLCDGKRFQEFSPYVHQVFNQQNRWVRSTTHTILAWYQDAEFTVIDSVLSHPGDEDRGVDAGGMKPPKPGEKKAFAYELLIRTWVARQEPGVVATQILGLNNRSQGSWFLKSISMACKTQLAGSGKDDQPYNALQIYRAAGWTDPVVDIGYVAFSPDEKTGSKYRIWKTGRRAASREFAVNTLMVGAQSWAPELTPTAIHMVWKPSLGHARLLERIEQVVQRYCKSSQAIPYQSRIVDR
;
A
#
# COMPACT_ATOMS: atom_id res chain seq x y z
N MET A 1 9.06 -3.29 20.09
CA MET A 1 8.65 -3.31 21.52
C MET A 1 9.84 -3.50 22.45
N PHE A 2 10.62 -4.58 22.31
CA PHE A 2 11.68 -4.91 23.28
C PHE A 2 13.01 -4.17 23.07
N CYS A 3 13.20 -3.48 21.94
CA CYS A 3 14.49 -2.86 21.58
C CYS A 3 14.89 -1.62 22.40
N TYR A 4 14.03 -1.14 23.30
CA TYR A 4 14.38 -0.03 24.19
C TYR A 4 15.46 -0.45 25.20
N PRO A 5 16.25 0.52 25.73
CA PRO A 5 17.16 0.28 26.85
C PRO A 5 16.47 -0.39 28.05
N ALA A 6 17.24 -1.13 28.85
CA ALA A 6 16.74 -1.95 29.96
C ALA A 6 15.99 -1.18 31.07
N ASP A 7 16.30 0.11 31.19
CA ASP A 7 15.77 1.07 32.15
C ASP A 7 14.74 2.04 31.53
N HIS A 8 14.48 1.96 30.23
CA HIS A 8 13.51 2.82 29.57
C HIS A 8 12.10 2.58 30.13
N THR A 9 11.41 3.64 30.53
CA THR A 9 10.10 3.57 31.22
C THR A 9 9.06 2.77 30.43
N ALA A 10 8.98 2.95 29.11
CA ALA A 10 8.07 2.16 28.26
C ALA A 10 8.39 0.65 28.27
N LYS A 11 9.66 0.27 28.42
CA LYS A 11 10.05 -1.14 28.51
C LYS A 11 9.64 -1.72 29.86
N LEU A 12 9.85 -0.97 30.94
CA LEU A 12 9.40 -1.38 32.28
C LEU A 12 7.88 -1.55 32.34
N ALA A 13 7.14 -0.63 31.71
CA ALA A 13 5.69 -0.74 31.58
C ALA A 13 5.26 -1.98 30.77
N LEU A 14 5.95 -2.27 29.65
CA LEU A 14 5.71 -3.47 28.84
C LEU A 14 5.93 -4.75 29.65
N ILE A 15 7.01 -4.81 30.44
CA ILE A 15 7.34 -5.98 31.25
C ILE A 15 6.29 -6.21 32.32
N ARG A 16 5.86 -5.13 33.01
CA ARG A 16 4.77 -5.21 33.97
C ARG A 16 3.48 -5.68 33.30
N PHE A 17 3.14 -5.11 32.15
CA PHE A 17 1.97 -5.52 31.39
C PHE A 17 2.04 -6.99 30.93
N ALA A 18 3.22 -7.46 30.48
CA ALA A 18 3.45 -8.86 30.13
C ALA A 18 3.24 -9.79 31.32
N LYS A 19 3.80 -9.44 32.48
CA LYS A 19 3.60 -10.18 33.73
C LYS A 19 2.13 -10.23 34.14
N ASP A 20 1.43 -9.12 34.03
CA ASP A 20 0.01 -9.04 34.37
C ASP A 20 -0.89 -9.78 33.37
N TYR A 21 -0.53 -9.80 32.08
CA TYR A 21 -1.30 -10.45 31.03
C TYR A 21 -1.10 -11.97 31.00
N PHE A 22 0.15 -12.44 30.99
CA PHE A 22 0.47 -13.86 30.87
C PHE A 22 0.47 -14.60 32.22
N LYS A 23 0.67 -13.89 33.34
CA LYS A 23 0.79 -14.41 34.72
C LYS A 23 2.00 -15.33 34.97
N ASP A 24 2.30 -16.23 34.04
CA ASP A 24 3.39 -17.20 34.07
C ASP A 24 4.36 -16.95 32.90
N ILE A 25 5.66 -16.96 33.18
CA ILE A 25 6.72 -16.80 32.17
C ILE A 25 6.68 -17.93 31.13
N ARG A 26 6.23 -19.14 31.50
CA ARG A 26 6.07 -20.26 30.57
C ARG A 26 5.06 -19.96 29.47
N ALA A 27 3.94 -19.30 29.80
CA ALA A 27 2.93 -18.90 28.82
C ALA A 27 3.47 -17.82 27.86
N PHE A 28 4.26 -16.87 28.38
CA PHE A 28 4.97 -15.90 27.53
C PHE A 28 5.96 -16.62 26.59
N ASN A 29 6.77 -17.53 27.12
CA ASN A 29 7.75 -18.31 26.36
C ASN A 29 7.09 -19.13 25.25
N GLU A 30 5.93 -19.73 25.51
CA GLU A 30 5.17 -20.47 24.51
C GLU A 30 4.63 -19.57 23.40
N ALA A 31 4.10 -18.40 23.77
CA ALA A 31 3.54 -17.43 22.83
C ALA A 31 4.62 -16.80 21.95
N TRP A 32 5.75 -16.45 22.54
CA TRP A 32 6.84 -15.72 21.88
C TRP A 32 7.98 -16.62 21.39
N LYS A 33 7.89 -17.94 21.61
CA LYS A 33 8.93 -18.94 21.30
C LYS A 33 10.28 -18.55 21.89
N THR A 34 10.27 -18.15 23.15
CA THR A 34 11.45 -17.79 23.94
C THR A 34 11.73 -18.85 25.01
N ASN A 35 12.89 -18.75 25.67
CA ASN A 35 13.25 -19.60 26.79
C ASN A 35 13.80 -18.74 27.94
N LEU A 36 12.99 -17.78 28.39
CA LEU A 36 13.33 -16.87 29.49
C LEU A 36 13.05 -17.56 30.83
N ASN A 37 13.91 -17.31 31.82
CA ASN A 37 13.74 -17.81 33.17
C ASN A 37 12.74 -16.96 33.96
N SER A 38 12.64 -15.68 33.63
CA SER A 38 11.75 -14.72 34.30
C SER A 38 11.26 -13.62 33.36
N PHE A 39 10.23 -12.88 33.77
CA PHE A 39 9.82 -11.66 33.05
C PHE A 39 10.89 -10.56 33.13
N ASP A 40 11.75 -10.55 34.15
CA ASP A 40 12.81 -9.54 34.27
C ASP A 40 13.90 -9.72 33.22
N ASP A 41 14.06 -10.94 32.67
CA ASP A 41 14.97 -11.23 31.56
C ASP A 41 14.63 -10.41 30.31
N LEU A 42 13.35 -10.01 30.16
CA LEU A 42 12.91 -9.12 29.07
C LEU A 42 13.65 -7.78 29.07
N ARG A 43 14.19 -7.33 30.21
CA ARG A 43 14.98 -6.09 30.30
C ARG A 43 16.25 -6.16 29.45
N GLN A 44 16.85 -7.33 29.36
CA GLN A 44 18.11 -7.55 28.65
C GLN A 44 17.91 -7.85 27.16
N LEU A 45 16.68 -8.10 26.73
CA LEU A 45 16.38 -8.29 25.31
C LEU A 45 16.52 -6.97 24.57
N SER A 46 17.53 -6.86 23.69
CA SER A 46 17.67 -5.75 22.73
C SER A 46 16.86 -5.98 21.45
N ALA A 47 16.35 -7.20 21.27
CA ALA A 47 15.41 -7.61 20.25
C ALA A 47 14.74 -8.90 20.68
N ILE A 48 13.50 -9.11 20.26
CA ILE A 48 13.01 -10.47 20.00
C ILE A 48 13.18 -10.68 18.50
N ALA A 49 13.50 -11.90 18.07
CA ALA A 49 13.48 -12.26 16.65
C ALA A 49 12.18 -11.73 16.00
N PRO A 50 12.17 -11.37 14.70
CA PRO A 50 11.06 -10.64 14.06
C PRO A 50 9.74 -11.42 13.93
N VAL A 51 9.42 -12.35 14.81
CA VAL A 51 8.21 -13.16 14.76
C VAL A 51 7.46 -13.06 16.08
N PRO A 52 6.19 -12.63 16.07
CA PRO A 52 5.17 -13.25 16.91
C PRO A 52 4.55 -14.40 16.09
N PRO A 53 4.95 -15.67 16.31
CA PRO A 53 4.47 -16.82 15.52
C PRO A 53 3.20 -17.46 16.10
N THR A 54 2.53 -16.81 17.05
CA THR A 54 1.32 -17.35 17.67
C THR A 54 0.26 -16.28 17.83
N ASP A 55 -1.00 -16.70 17.80
CA ASP A 55 -2.13 -15.79 18.04
C ASP A 55 -2.11 -15.18 19.45
N ALA A 56 -1.49 -15.89 20.41
CA ALA A 56 -1.32 -15.38 21.76
C ALA A 56 -0.38 -14.17 21.79
N ALA A 57 0.73 -14.22 21.06
CA ALA A 57 1.65 -13.09 20.94
C ALA A 57 1.02 -11.92 20.15
N ASP A 58 0.27 -12.20 19.10
CA ASP A 58 -0.44 -11.16 18.34
C ASP A 58 -1.53 -10.47 19.17
N ARG A 59 -2.39 -11.25 19.85
CA ARG A 59 -3.39 -10.70 20.79
C ARG A 59 -2.74 -9.85 21.88
N PHE A 60 -1.63 -10.30 22.45
CA PHE A 60 -0.89 -9.51 23.44
C PHE A 60 -0.37 -8.20 22.84
N ALA A 61 0.20 -8.23 21.63
CA ALA A 61 0.72 -7.03 20.97
C ALA A 61 -0.38 -5.98 20.75
N TRP A 62 -1.57 -6.40 20.32
CA TRP A 62 -2.74 -5.51 20.19
C TRP A 62 -3.19 -4.95 21.54
N ARG A 63 -3.27 -5.78 22.58
CA ARG A 63 -3.66 -5.33 23.93
C ARG A 63 -2.65 -4.37 24.54
N TRP A 64 -1.36 -4.59 24.30
CA TRP A 64 -0.31 -3.67 24.69
C TRP A 64 -0.44 -2.32 23.96
N LEU A 65 -0.71 -2.36 22.66
CA LEU A 65 -0.93 -1.14 21.87
C LEU A 65 -2.12 -0.34 22.42
N GLU A 66 -3.26 -0.98 22.66
CA GLU A 66 -4.45 -0.35 23.28
C GLU A 66 -4.12 0.27 24.66
N TYR A 67 -3.35 -0.45 25.49
CA TYR A 67 -2.93 0.07 26.80
C TYR A 67 -2.05 1.32 26.69
N ALA A 68 -1.07 1.29 25.77
CA ALA A 68 -0.18 2.40 25.53
C ALA A 68 -0.93 3.62 24.98
N GLU A 69 -1.83 3.41 24.01
CA GLU A 69 -2.69 4.45 23.44
C GLU A 69 -3.60 5.07 24.50
N GLU A 70 -4.32 4.27 25.29
CA GLU A 70 -5.19 4.76 26.36
C GLU A 70 -4.43 5.53 27.43
N THR A 71 -3.25 5.05 27.81
CA THR A 71 -2.38 5.76 28.76
C THR A 71 -1.99 7.13 28.22
N TRP A 72 -1.57 7.19 26.95
CA TRP A 72 -1.20 8.45 26.31
C TRP A 72 -2.39 9.42 26.22
N PHE A 73 -3.54 8.98 25.71
CA PHE A 73 -4.72 9.84 25.58
C PHE A 73 -5.25 10.34 26.93
N LYS A 74 -5.23 9.49 27.97
CA LYS A 74 -5.61 9.89 29.34
C LYS A 74 -4.77 11.06 29.84
N HIS A 75 -3.46 10.98 29.69
CA HIS A 75 -2.55 12.03 30.14
C HIS A 75 -2.62 13.28 29.25
N TRP A 76 -2.65 13.10 27.93
CA TRP A 76 -2.72 14.19 26.96
C TRP A 76 -4.02 14.99 27.10
N ALA A 77 -5.18 14.33 27.07
CA ALA A 77 -6.47 15.00 27.23
C ALA A 77 -6.64 15.58 28.64
N GLY A 78 -6.19 14.86 29.68
CA GLY A 78 -6.21 15.37 31.05
C GLY A 78 -5.38 16.65 31.23
N ALA A 79 -4.23 16.75 30.57
CA ALA A 79 -3.40 17.95 30.60
C ALA A 79 -4.09 19.13 29.91
N ILE A 80 -4.69 18.91 28.73
CA ILE A 80 -5.47 19.95 28.03
C ILE A 80 -6.63 20.40 28.92
N ARG A 81 -7.43 19.48 29.45
CA ARG A 81 -8.58 19.82 30.32
C ARG A 81 -8.20 20.58 31.57
N LYS A 82 -7.01 20.35 32.12
CA LYS A 82 -6.52 21.08 33.29
C LYS A 82 -6.30 22.57 33.00
N TYR A 83 -5.76 22.91 31.83
CA TYR A 83 -5.38 24.28 31.48
C TYR A 83 -6.37 24.97 30.53
N ASP A 84 -7.16 24.19 29.82
CA ASP A 84 -8.13 24.64 28.84
C ASP A 84 -9.42 23.79 28.88
N PRO A 85 -10.22 23.92 29.95
CA PRO A 85 -11.43 23.13 30.13
C PRO A 85 -12.56 23.50 29.14
N ASN A 86 -12.50 24.68 28.53
CA ASN A 86 -13.61 25.26 27.76
C ASN A 86 -13.53 24.98 26.25
N HIS A 87 -12.36 24.59 25.72
CA HIS A 87 -12.19 24.32 24.29
C HIS A 87 -12.27 22.83 23.95
N LEU A 88 -12.63 22.54 22.70
CA LEU A 88 -12.75 21.17 22.21
C LEU A 88 -11.37 20.52 22.02
N ILE A 89 -11.26 19.26 22.40
CA ILE A 89 -10.13 18.39 22.06
C ILE A 89 -10.43 17.76 20.71
N LEU A 90 -9.76 18.25 19.66
CA LEU A 90 -10.03 17.87 18.27
C LEU A 90 -9.31 16.59 17.83
N GLY A 91 -8.66 15.85 18.72
CA GLY A 91 -7.91 14.63 18.39
C GLY A 91 -6.50 14.91 17.86
N ILE A 92 -5.98 14.01 17.03
CA ILE A 92 -4.54 13.92 16.71
C ILE A 92 -4.21 13.92 15.21
N ARG A 93 -5.15 14.35 14.36
CA ARG A 93 -4.98 14.47 12.91
C ARG A 93 -4.62 13.13 12.27
N GLN A 94 -5.43 12.11 12.54
CA GLN A 94 -5.06 10.73 12.22
C GLN A 94 -4.91 10.53 10.71
N HIS A 95 -3.75 10.02 10.29
CA HIS A 95 -3.41 9.73 8.89
C HIS A 95 -3.18 8.24 8.66
N GLY A 96 -3.55 7.74 7.49
CA GLY A 96 -3.39 6.36 7.05
C GLY A 96 -4.43 5.38 7.60
N HIS A 97 -5.36 5.81 8.45
CA HIS A 97 -6.45 4.98 8.99
C HIS A 97 -7.83 5.32 8.41
N GLU A 98 -7.90 6.33 7.54
CA GLU A 98 -9.01 6.65 6.65
C GLU A 98 -9.19 5.60 5.53
N SER A 99 -8.22 4.70 5.36
CA SER A 99 -8.30 3.56 4.44
C SER A 99 -8.76 2.29 5.18
N PRO A 100 -9.78 1.54 4.67
CA PRO A 100 -10.34 0.35 5.34
C PRO A 100 -9.34 -0.76 5.71
N GLY A 101 -8.17 -0.81 5.07
CA GLY A 101 -7.17 -1.87 5.27
C GLY A 101 -6.28 -1.75 6.52
N LYS A 102 -6.40 -0.68 7.31
CA LYS A 102 -5.59 -0.44 8.52
C LYS A 102 -6.44 -0.12 9.75
N PHE A 103 -7.63 -0.71 9.81
CA PHE A 103 -8.64 -0.32 10.78
C PHE A 103 -8.43 -0.96 12.15
N ASN A 104 -8.04 -0.16 13.15
CA ASN A 104 -7.95 -0.58 14.55
C ASN A 104 -9.16 -0.04 15.32
N ARG A 105 -10.15 -0.90 15.61
CA ARG A 105 -11.36 -0.53 16.35
C ARG A 105 -11.06 -0.09 17.78
N GLY A 106 -10.05 -0.71 18.43
CA GLY A 106 -9.64 -0.37 19.79
C GLY A 106 -9.14 1.06 19.90
N PHE A 107 -8.31 1.48 18.95
CA PHE A 107 -7.80 2.85 18.85
C PHE A 107 -8.93 3.90 18.76
N TRP A 108 -9.91 3.71 17.87
CA TRP A 108 -11.03 4.64 17.72
C TRP A 108 -11.90 4.73 18.97
N LYS A 109 -12.15 3.59 19.63
CA LYS A 109 -12.87 3.55 20.90
C LYS A 109 -12.12 4.33 21.98
N ILE A 110 -10.80 4.21 22.04
CA ILE A 110 -9.96 4.97 22.97
C ILE A 110 -10.02 6.46 22.65
N MET A 111 -9.84 6.87 21.39
CA MET A 111 -9.96 8.29 21.00
C MET A 111 -11.31 8.88 21.42
N GLY A 112 -12.40 8.13 21.23
CA GLY A 112 -13.75 8.54 21.60
C GLY A 112 -13.95 8.83 23.10
N LYS A 113 -13.18 8.18 23.97
CA LYS A 113 -13.19 8.45 25.42
C LYS A 113 -12.59 9.82 25.77
N TYR A 114 -11.61 10.28 25.00
CA TYR A 114 -10.74 11.39 25.40
C TYR A 114 -10.84 12.64 24.49
N CYS A 115 -11.33 12.50 23.26
CA CYS A 115 -11.51 13.59 22.31
C CYS A 115 -13.00 13.96 22.21
N ASP A 116 -13.30 15.24 21.93
CA ASP A 116 -14.66 15.68 21.63
C ASP A 116 -14.99 15.53 20.15
N VAL A 117 -13.97 15.70 19.30
CA VAL A 117 -14.03 15.54 17.85
C VAL A 117 -12.84 14.69 17.42
N ILE A 118 -13.03 13.83 16.42
CA ILE A 118 -11.96 13.04 15.83
C ILE A 118 -11.45 13.74 14.57
N SER A 119 -10.23 14.25 14.60
CA SER A 119 -9.56 14.78 13.41
C SER A 119 -8.92 13.69 12.56
N LEU A 120 -9.18 13.76 11.26
CA LEU A 120 -8.63 12.89 10.23
C LEU A 120 -7.86 13.73 9.20
N ASN A 121 -6.75 13.22 8.69
CA ASN A 121 -6.07 13.75 7.51
C ASN A 121 -6.48 12.91 6.29
N ALA A 122 -7.72 13.08 5.85
CA ALA A 122 -8.29 12.29 4.77
C ALA A 122 -8.03 12.96 3.42
N TYR A 123 -6.86 12.69 2.83
CA TYR A 123 -6.52 13.21 1.51
C TYR A 123 -7.39 12.57 0.42
N ALA A 124 -7.87 13.38 -0.53
CA ALA A 124 -8.76 12.93 -1.62
C ALA A 124 -8.18 11.72 -2.38
N ALA A 125 -6.87 11.72 -2.63
CA ALA A 125 -6.19 10.57 -3.22
C ALA A 125 -6.22 9.34 -2.29
N SER A 126 -5.88 9.48 -1.00
CA SER A 126 -5.84 8.37 -0.05
C SER A 126 -7.20 7.67 0.12
N VAL A 127 -8.30 8.40 0.00
CA VAL A 127 -9.65 7.85 0.11
C VAL A 127 -10.29 7.50 -1.24
N GLY A 128 -9.55 7.73 -2.33
CA GLY A 128 -9.91 7.31 -3.68
C GLY A 128 -11.01 8.12 -4.35
N VAL A 129 -11.06 9.43 -4.11
CA VAL A 129 -11.95 10.33 -4.87
C VAL A 129 -11.61 10.25 -6.35
N ASP A 130 -12.63 10.02 -7.17
CA ASP A 130 -12.57 10.00 -8.62
C ASP A 130 -13.08 11.36 -9.14
N PRO A 131 -12.32 12.06 -9.99
CA PRO A 131 -12.71 13.39 -10.47
C PRO A 131 -13.97 13.38 -11.34
N GLU A 132 -14.34 12.25 -11.94
CA GLU A 132 -15.53 12.12 -12.79
C GLU A 132 -16.72 11.48 -12.06
N ARG A 133 -16.48 10.73 -10.99
CA ARG A 133 -17.51 9.90 -10.31
C ARG A 133 -17.78 10.27 -8.86
N GLY A 134 -16.89 11.03 -8.23
CA GLY A 134 -17.02 11.45 -6.84
C GLY A 134 -16.34 10.52 -5.83
N VAL A 135 -16.96 10.33 -4.66
CA VAL A 135 -16.36 9.64 -3.53
C VAL A 135 -16.77 8.15 -3.51
N PRO A 136 -15.87 7.19 -3.27
CA PRO A 136 -16.28 5.79 -3.17
C PRO A 136 -17.25 5.55 -2.00
N ASP A 137 -18.33 4.80 -2.21
CA ASP A 137 -19.31 4.44 -1.17
C ASP A 137 -18.67 3.76 0.06
N ARG A 138 -17.60 2.97 -0.14
CA ARG A 138 -16.82 2.37 0.95
C ARG A 138 -16.17 3.42 1.87
N THR A 139 -15.82 4.60 1.34
CA THR A 139 -15.23 5.70 2.11
C THR A 139 -16.28 6.31 3.02
N MET A 140 -17.51 6.50 2.52
CA MET A 140 -18.66 6.89 3.35
C MET A 140 -18.91 5.90 4.48
N ARG A 141 -19.01 4.61 4.17
CA ARG A 141 -19.19 3.55 5.19
C ARG A 141 -18.08 3.56 6.23
N HIS A 142 -16.84 3.73 5.81
CA HIS A 142 -15.67 3.78 6.69
C HIS A 142 -15.72 4.97 7.66
N PHE A 143 -16.10 6.16 7.19
CA PHE A 143 -16.25 7.33 8.07
C PHE A 143 -17.42 7.17 9.04
N SER A 144 -18.55 6.64 8.60
CA SER A 144 -19.66 6.29 9.50
C SER A 144 -19.20 5.31 10.59
N GLU A 145 -18.42 4.30 10.23
CA GLU A 145 -17.90 3.30 11.18
C GLU A 145 -16.94 3.92 12.22
N ILE A 146 -16.06 4.86 11.82
CA ILE A 146 -15.20 5.59 12.78
C ILE A 146 -16.05 6.37 13.78
N SER A 147 -17.06 7.10 13.29
CA SER A 147 -17.92 7.92 14.16
C SER A 147 -18.76 7.05 15.10
N GLU A 148 -19.29 5.92 14.62
CA GLU A 148 -20.05 4.96 15.43
C GLU A 148 -19.18 4.35 16.54
N ILE A 149 -17.97 3.88 16.22
CA ILE A 149 -17.09 3.24 17.21
C ILE A 149 -16.59 4.24 18.25
N SER A 150 -16.23 5.45 17.81
CA SER A 150 -15.74 6.50 18.71
C SER A 150 -16.88 7.17 19.48
N GLY A 151 -18.10 7.15 18.96
CA GLY A 151 -19.23 7.92 19.49
C GLY A 151 -19.04 9.43 19.34
N ARG A 152 -18.20 9.89 18.40
CA ARG A 152 -17.81 11.30 18.24
C ARG A 152 -17.99 11.80 16.81
N PRO A 153 -18.25 13.11 16.63
CA PRO A 153 -18.17 13.74 15.32
C PRO A 153 -16.74 13.75 14.78
N LEU A 154 -16.63 13.89 13.45
CA LEU A 154 -15.39 13.88 12.70
C LEU A 154 -15.09 15.27 12.13
N ILE A 155 -13.81 15.60 12.01
CA ILE A 155 -13.35 16.74 11.22
C ILE A 155 -12.25 16.27 10.28
N ASN A 156 -12.34 16.63 9.00
CA ASN A 156 -11.21 16.45 8.09
C ASN A 156 -10.25 17.63 8.29
N SER A 157 -9.16 17.43 9.00
CA SER A 157 -8.23 18.50 9.38
C SER A 157 -7.19 18.81 8.31
N GLU A 158 -7.02 17.94 7.30
CA GLU A 158 -6.15 18.17 6.15
C GLU A 158 -6.63 17.33 4.96
N TRP A 159 -6.81 18.00 3.83
CA TRP A 159 -6.86 17.34 2.52
C TRP A 159 -6.49 18.32 1.41
N PHE A 160 -6.12 17.82 0.24
CA PHE A 160 -6.02 18.63 -0.98
C PHE A 160 -6.34 17.80 -2.21
N PRO A 161 -6.79 18.46 -3.29
CA PRO A 161 -6.89 17.82 -4.57
C PRO A 161 -5.49 17.75 -5.22
N ASN A 162 -4.99 16.54 -5.48
CA ASN A 162 -3.67 16.34 -6.11
C ASN A 162 -3.71 16.56 -7.63
N ILE A 163 -4.91 16.44 -8.22
CA ILE A 163 -5.19 16.50 -9.66
C ILE A 163 -6.63 17.02 -9.83
N HIS A 164 -6.97 17.57 -11.00
CA HIS A 164 -8.34 18.00 -11.33
C HIS A 164 -9.00 18.80 -10.20
N GLU A 165 -8.32 19.86 -9.73
CA GLU A 165 -8.57 20.49 -8.43
C GLU A 165 -10.01 20.93 -8.23
N GLU A 166 -10.58 21.63 -9.22
CA GLU A 166 -11.97 22.06 -9.25
C GLU A 166 -12.94 20.87 -9.14
N LYS A 167 -12.78 19.84 -9.97
CA LYS A 167 -13.67 18.67 -9.97
C LYS A 167 -13.63 17.92 -8.65
N ILE A 168 -12.43 17.65 -8.13
CA ILE A 168 -12.30 16.97 -6.84
C ILE A 168 -12.92 17.81 -5.72
N PHE A 169 -12.77 19.14 -5.76
CA PHE A 169 -13.39 20.01 -4.78
C PHE A 169 -14.91 19.93 -4.79
N HIS A 170 -15.54 19.95 -5.97
CA HIS A 170 -16.99 19.81 -6.14
C HIS A 170 -17.54 18.44 -5.70
N TRP A 171 -16.70 17.40 -5.65
CA TRP A 171 -17.10 16.11 -5.11
C TRP A 171 -16.87 15.99 -3.62
N TYR A 172 -15.66 16.32 -3.17
CA TYR A 172 -15.18 15.91 -1.86
C TYR A 172 -15.62 16.86 -0.74
N GLN A 173 -15.61 18.17 -1.00
CA GLN A 173 -16.01 19.13 0.03
C GLN A 173 -17.51 19.04 0.33
N PRO A 174 -18.43 19.00 -0.67
CA PRO A 174 -19.84 18.77 -0.39
C PRO A 174 -20.15 17.42 0.23
N PHE A 175 -19.44 16.35 -0.18
CA PHE A 175 -19.54 15.05 0.48
C PHE A 175 -19.30 15.16 1.99
N MET A 176 -18.23 15.85 2.40
CA MET A 176 -17.92 16.07 3.82
C MET A 176 -18.98 16.92 4.53
N ILE A 177 -19.52 17.94 3.86
CA ILE A 177 -20.58 18.80 4.43
C ILE A 177 -21.87 17.99 4.64
N ALA A 178 -22.28 17.20 3.65
CA ALA A 178 -23.47 16.36 3.68
C ALA A 178 -23.35 15.16 4.64
N HIS A 179 -22.12 14.68 4.89
CA HIS A 179 -21.92 13.49 5.73
C HIS A 179 -22.30 13.77 7.20
N PRO A 180 -23.23 12.99 7.81
CA PRO A 180 -23.77 13.31 9.13
C PRO A 180 -22.71 13.30 10.24
N ALA A 181 -21.73 12.40 10.12
CA ALA A 181 -20.62 12.30 11.07
C ALA A 181 -19.67 13.52 11.05
N PHE A 182 -19.58 14.28 9.96
CA PHE A 182 -18.60 15.37 9.84
C PHE A 182 -19.17 16.70 10.34
N VAL A 183 -18.31 17.48 11.00
CA VAL A 183 -18.59 18.85 11.47
C VAL A 183 -17.65 19.89 10.86
N GLY A 184 -16.71 19.48 10.00
CA GLY A 184 -15.80 20.38 9.31
C GLY A 184 -14.84 19.67 8.37
N SER A 185 -14.28 20.44 7.45
CA SER A 185 -13.27 19.98 6.48
C SER A 185 -12.35 21.14 6.10
N GLN A 186 -11.04 20.94 6.27
CA GLN A 186 -9.99 21.95 6.11
C GLN A 186 -9.07 21.58 4.94
N LEU A 187 -9.00 22.49 3.96
CA LEU A 187 -8.10 22.37 2.82
C LEU A 187 -6.66 22.69 3.25
N PHE A 188 -5.72 21.82 2.91
CA PHE A 188 -4.29 21.97 3.15
C PHE A 188 -3.56 22.25 1.83
N ASN A 189 -3.07 23.44 1.55
CA ASN A 189 -2.83 24.57 2.44
C ASN A 189 -3.17 25.89 1.73
N TRP A 190 -3.12 26.99 2.48
CA TRP A 190 -3.48 28.32 1.97
C TRP A 190 -2.53 28.83 0.87
N ALA A 191 -1.24 28.53 0.97
CA ALA A 191 -0.21 28.95 0.00
C ALA A 191 0.45 27.72 -0.62
N GLY A 192 0.67 27.75 -1.94
CA GLY A 192 1.25 26.64 -2.70
C GLY A 192 2.54 26.09 -2.08
N HIS A 193 2.75 24.78 -2.22
CA HIS A 193 3.95 24.11 -1.77
C HIS A 193 5.16 24.52 -2.63
N PRO A 194 6.19 25.19 -2.10
CA PRO A 194 7.52 25.01 -2.65
C PRO A 194 7.88 23.53 -2.40
N SER A 195 8.55 22.91 -3.38
CA SER A 195 8.80 21.46 -3.43
C SER A 195 9.20 20.85 -2.07
N LEU A 196 8.78 19.60 -1.81
CA LEU A 196 8.87 18.78 -0.57
C LEU A 196 10.21 18.71 0.19
N SER A 197 11.24 19.46 -0.17
CA SER A 197 12.51 19.60 0.56
C SER A 197 12.42 20.65 1.68
N TYR A 198 11.53 20.46 2.66
CA TYR A 198 11.28 21.46 3.71
C TYR A 198 12.19 21.32 4.95
N THR A 199 13.19 20.43 4.95
CA THR A 199 13.95 20.22 6.19
C THR A 199 15.05 21.24 6.47
N LEU A 200 15.56 22.02 5.51
CA LEU A 200 16.70 22.95 5.74
C LEU A 200 16.84 24.08 4.69
N ARG A 201 15.78 24.83 4.31
CA ARG A 201 15.97 26.02 3.45
C ARG A 201 15.94 27.31 4.26
N ASP A 202 16.76 28.27 3.81
CA ASP A 202 16.87 29.63 4.35
C ASP A 202 15.49 30.31 4.32
N PRO A 203 14.99 30.87 5.44
CA PRO A 203 13.73 31.62 5.47
C PRO A 203 13.69 32.82 4.52
N ASN A 204 14.81 33.21 3.91
CA ASN A 204 14.89 34.24 2.87
C ASN A 204 14.81 33.70 1.43
N ASP A 205 14.54 32.40 1.20
CA ASP A 205 14.37 31.86 -0.16
C ASP A 205 13.16 32.53 -0.85
N PRO A 206 13.35 33.30 -1.93
CA PRO A 206 12.27 33.99 -2.62
C PRO A 206 11.23 33.02 -3.21
N GLU A 207 11.58 31.74 -3.43
CA GLU A 207 10.62 30.69 -3.85
C GLU A 207 9.61 30.30 -2.75
N LEU A 208 9.89 30.60 -1.47
CA LEU A 208 8.94 30.36 -0.36
C LEU A 208 7.74 31.31 -0.38
N SER A 209 7.80 32.39 -1.18
CA SER A 209 6.93 33.56 -1.03
C SER A 209 5.87 33.73 -2.12
N THR A 210 5.86 32.91 -3.18
CA THR A 210 4.89 33.13 -4.26
C THR A 210 3.57 32.43 -3.95
N PHE A 211 2.68 33.14 -3.25
CA PHE A 211 1.25 32.86 -3.30
C PHE A 211 0.81 32.92 -4.77
N GLN A 212 0.50 31.75 -5.34
CA GLN A 212 -0.16 31.69 -6.64
C GLN A 212 -1.64 31.43 -6.39
N PRO A 213 -2.51 32.44 -6.62
CA PRO A 213 -3.95 32.21 -6.58
C PRO A 213 -4.32 31.08 -7.55
N LYS A 214 -5.30 30.27 -7.16
CA LYS A 214 -5.86 29.21 -8.03
C LYS A 214 -7.31 29.56 -8.34
N PRO A 215 -7.59 30.35 -9.38
CA PRO A 215 -8.93 30.85 -9.66
C PRO A 215 -9.98 29.75 -9.82
N GLU A 216 -9.60 28.59 -10.37
CA GLU A 216 -10.48 27.41 -10.50
C GLU A 216 -10.94 26.92 -9.12
N LEU A 217 -10.00 26.79 -8.19
CA LEU A 217 -10.27 26.31 -6.84
C LEU A 217 -11.05 27.34 -6.01
N GLU A 218 -10.78 28.63 -6.22
CA GLU A 218 -11.56 29.72 -5.63
C GLU A 218 -13.00 29.73 -6.13
N ARG A 219 -13.23 29.53 -7.44
CA ARG A 219 -14.57 29.41 -8.02
C ARG A 219 -15.31 28.20 -7.44
N ALA A 220 -14.65 27.05 -7.39
CA ALA A 220 -15.22 25.83 -6.80
C ALA A 220 -15.59 26.04 -5.31
N ALA A 221 -14.70 26.69 -4.56
CA ALA A 221 -14.95 27.03 -3.16
C ALA A 221 -16.14 27.98 -3.00
N ARG A 222 -16.23 29.04 -3.80
CA ARG A 222 -17.36 29.99 -3.76
C ARG A 222 -18.68 29.30 -4.08
N ASP A 223 -18.71 28.46 -5.12
CA ASP A 223 -19.90 27.70 -5.50
C ASP A 223 -20.36 26.78 -4.35
N VAL A 224 -19.48 25.91 -3.86
CA VAL A 224 -19.80 24.95 -2.78
C VAL A 224 -20.20 25.67 -1.49
N PHE A 225 -19.43 26.67 -1.06
CA PHE A 225 -19.67 27.34 0.21
C PHE A 225 -20.90 28.25 0.19
N SER A 226 -21.30 28.78 -0.97
CA SER A 226 -22.57 29.52 -1.11
C SER A 226 -23.79 28.64 -0.80
N ARG A 227 -23.64 27.32 -0.90
CA ARG A 227 -24.68 26.30 -0.66
C ARG A 227 -24.43 25.48 0.61
N LEU A 228 -23.51 25.89 1.49
CA LEU A 228 -23.09 25.08 2.65
C LEU A 228 -24.27 24.63 3.52
N VAL A 229 -25.18 25.55 3.85
CA VAL A 229 -26.35 25.25 4.69
C VAL A 229 -27.33 24.33 3.96
N GLU A 230 -27.57 24.58 2.67
CA GLU A 230 -28.41 23.74 1.82
C GLU A 230 -27.88 22.30 1.76
N ILE A 231 -26.59 22.13 1.45
CA ILE A 231 -25.93 20.83 1.39
C ILE A 231 -26.03 20.11 2.74
N ARG A 232 -25.77 20.81 3.85
CA ARG A 232 -25.79 20.20 5.19
C ARG A 232 -27.19 19.75 5.62
N LEU A 233 -28.22 20.51 5.30
CA LEU A 233 -29.58 20.27 5.80
C LEU A 233 -30.43 19.42 4.87
N HIS A 234 -30.14 19.42 3.57
CA HIS A 234 -31.07 18.88 2.56
C HIS A 234 -30.44 17.86 1.62
N GLU A 235 -29.12 17.75 1.56
CA GLU A 235 -28.46 16.78 0.69
C GLU A 235 -27.95 15.58 1.47
N SER A 236 -28.05 14.40 0.86
CA SER A 236 -27.47 13.19 1.41
C SER A 236 -26.06 12.97 0.84
N PRO A 237 -25.10 12.47 1.63
CA PRO A 237 -23.73 12.23 1.17
C PRO A 237 -23.69 11.26 -0.01
N GLU A 238 -24.66 10.36 -0.14
CA GLU A 238 -24.80 9.40 -1.24
C GLU A 238 -24.83 10.07 -2.61
N LYS A 239 -25.36 11.30 -2.72
CA LYS A 239 -25.36 12.11 -3.95
C LYS A 239 -23.95 12.34 -4.50
N TYR A 240 -22.96 12.40 -3.63
CA TYR A 240 -21.56 12.63 -3.96
C TYR A 240 -20.76 11.33 -4.06
N THR A 241 -21.44 10.18 -3.95
CA THR A 241 -20.78 8.88 -3.95
C THR A 241 -21.05 8.08 -5.22
N PHE A 242 -20.13 7.17 -5.52
CA PHE A 242 -20.33 6.11 -6.49
C PHE A 242 -20.04 4.76 -5.85
N LYS A 243 -20.66 3.71 -6.38
CA LYS A 243 -20.42 2.33 -5.94
C LYS A 243 -19.00 1.91 -6.33
N ALA A 244 -18.14 1.72 -5.34
CA ALA A 244 -16.80 1.21 -5.56
C ALA A 244 -16.84 -0.16 -6.26
N PRO A 245 -15.92 -0.44 -7.21
CA PRO A 245 -15.78 -1.76 -7.77
C PRO A 245 -15.52 -2.78 -6.65
N ALA A 246 -16.34 -3.82 -6.57
CA ALA A 246 -16.11 -4.89 -5.60
C ALA A 246 -14.79 -5.60 -5.88
N ALA A 247 -14.08 -6.02 -4.82
CA ALA A 247 -12.89 -6.86 -4.95
C ALA A 247 -13.18 -8.08 -5.85
N ARG A 248 -12.29 -8.30 -6.82
CA ARG A 248 -12.36 -9.45 -7.73
C ARG A 248 -11.04 -10.21 -7.70
N LEU A 249 -11.11 -11.48 -8.04
CA LEU A 249 -9.93 -12.32 -8.20
C LEU A 249 -9.75 -12.67 -9.66
N TRP A 250 -8.50 -12.64 -10.12
CA TRP A 250 -8.13 -13.21 -11.40
C TRP A 250 -8.49 -14.69 -11.38
N ASN A 251 -9.48 -15.09 -12.18
CA ASN A 251 -10.03 -16.44 -12.14
C ASN A 251 -10.16 -16.98 -13.56
N ARG A 252 -8.99 -17.22 -14.16
CA ARG A 252 -8.85 -17.81 -15.48
C ARG A 252 -8.28 -19.22 -15.36
N PRO A 253 -8.92 -20.23 -15.97
CA PRO A 253 -8.31 -21.56 -16.05
C PRO A 253 -7.02 -21.47 -16.86
N LEU A 254 -6.04 -22.27 -16.48
CA LEU A 254 -4.80 -22.37 -17.24
C LEU A 254 -5.11 -22.96 -18.63
N PRO A 255 -4.66 -22.32 -19.73
CA PRO A 255 -4.84 -22.87 -21.06
C PRO A 255 -4.10 -24.21 -21.24
N PRO A 256 -4.35 -24.96 -22.33
CA PRO A 256 -3.59 -26.16 -22.63
C PRO A 256 -2.09 -25.87 -22.79
N ARG A 257 -1.26 -26.73 -22.20
CA ARG A 257 0.19 -26.70 -22.35
C ARG A 257 0.56 -26.92 -23.82
N ARG A 258 1.62 -26.26 -24.26
CA ARG A 258 2.15 -26.40 -25.62
C ARG A 258 3.57 -26.94 -25.59
N GLU A 259 3.90 -27.70 -26.62
CA GLU A 259 5.23 -28.23 -26.88
C GLU A 259 5.93 -27.37 -27.95
N GLY A 260 7.26 -27.36 -27.94
CA GLY A 260 8.07 -26.60 -28.89
C GLY A 260 8.49 -25.20 -28.40
N PRO A 261 9.14 -24.41 -29.28
CA PRO A 261 9.73 -23.13 -28.91
C PRO A 261 8.67 -22.13 -28.46
N LEU A 262 9.03 -21.26 -27.51
CA LEU A 262 8.18 -20.17 -27.05
C LEU A 262 7.85 -19.24 -28.24
N PRO A 263 6.56 -18.94 -28.48
CA PRO A 263 6.19 -18.00 -29.53
C PRO A 263 6.60 -16.57 -29.15
N LEU A 264 6.51 -15.66 -30.13
CA LEU A 264 6.62 -14.24 -29.85
C LEU A 264 5.50 -13.81 -28.87
N LEU A 265 5.89 -13.27 -27.72
CA LEU A 265 4.97 -12.82 -26.71
C LEU A 265 4.52 -11.38 -27.01
N ARG A 266 3.30 -11.22 -27.49
CA ARG A 266 2.75 -9.93 -27.88
C ARG A 266 1.31 -9.74 -27.39
N SER A 267 1.03 -8.53 -26.91
CA SER A 267 -0.29 -8.03 -26.57
C SER A 267 -0.49 -6.68 -27.26
N GLY A 268 -1.09 -6.69 -28.46
CA GLY A 268 -1.20 -5.49 -29.30
C GLY A 268 0.18 -4.85 -29.59
N PRO A 269 0.41 -3.57 -29.25
CA PRO A 269 1.69 -2.90 -29.48
C PRO A 269 2.79 -3.34 -28.50
N VAL A 270 2.44 -4.09 -27.44
CA VAL A 270 3.36 -4.48 -26.37
C VAL A 270 3.96 -5.85 -26.67
N GLU A 271 5.29 -5.93 -26.66
CA GLU A 271 6.07 -7.15 -26.82
C GLU A 271 6.87 -7.43 -25.55
N LEU A 272 6.91 -8.70 -25.13
CA LEU A 272 7.70 -9.16 -23.98
C LEU A 272 8.91 -9.94 -24.49
N ARG A 273 10.10 -9.48 -24.13
CA ARG A 273 11.37 -10.18 -24.38
C ARG A 273 11.95 -10.69 -23.07
N LYS A 274 12.31 -11.96 -23.03
CA LYS A 274 12.98 -12.55 -21.88
C LYS A 274 14.34 -11.89 -21.68
N ILE A 275 14.61 -11.43 -20.47
CA ILE A 275 15.93 -11.01 -19.98
C ILE A 275 16.32 -11.84 -18.76
N SER A 276 17.55 -11.73 -18.28
CA SER A 276 18.04 -12.50 -17.13
C SER A 276 17.26 -12.22 -15.84
N GLU A 277 16.82 -10.98 -15.62
CA GLU A 277 16.13 -10.57 -14.38
C GLU A 277 14.59 -10.63 -14.48
N GLY A 278 14.02 -11.03 -15.63
CA GLY A 278 12.57 -10.96 -15.87
C GLY A 278 12.21 -10.69 -17.32
N TRP A 279 11.34 -9.69 -17.55
CA TRP A 279 10.86 -9.32 -18.89
C TRP A 279 11.26 -7.89 -19.26
N GLN A 280 11.81 -7.71 -20.45
CA GLN A 280 11.84 -6.41 -21.13
C GLN A 280 10.54 -6.23 -21.90
N LEU A 281 9.84 -5.13 -21.63
CA LEU A 281 8.65 -4.72 -22.35
C LEU A 281 9.03 -3.67 -23.40
N LEU A 282 8.59 -3.92 -24.64
CA LEU A 282 8.69 -3.00 -25.76
C LEU A 282 7.30 -2.54 -26.17
N CYS A 283 7.15 -1.27 -26.56
CA CYS A 283 5.94 -0.72 -27.14
C CYS A 283 6.31 -0.19 -28.53
N ASP A 284 5.67 -0.71 -29.58
CA ASP A 284 5.99 -0.37 -30.97
C ASP A 284 7.49 -0.51 -31.30
N GLY A 285 8.10 -1.59 -30.79
CA GLY A 285 9.52 -1.92 -31.00
C GLY A 285 10.51 -1.11 -30.15
N LYS A 286 10.06 -0.12 -29.37
CA LYS A 286 10.90 0.68 -28.48
C LYS A 286 10.84 0.15 -27.05
N ARG A 287 11.99 0.05 -26.38
CA ARG A 287 12.05 -0.31 -24.96
C ARG A 287 11.37 0.78 -24.13
N PHE A 288 10.47 0.39 -23.25
CA PHE A 288 9.82 1.34 -22.35
C PHE A 288 9.81 0.88 -20.89
N GLN A 289 9.80 -0.43 -20.62
CA GLN A 289 9.87 -0.96 -19.26
C GLN A 289 10.63 -2.27 -19.10
N GLU A 290 11.09 -2.51 -17.88
CA GLU A 290 11.53 -3.84 -17.41
C GLU A 290 10.65 -4.28 -16.23
N PHE A 291 10.04 -5.46 -16.36
CA PHE A 291 9.41 -6.15 -15.25
C PHE A 291 10.46 -7.02 -14.55
N SER A 292 10.72 -6.72 -13.28
CA SER A 292 11.61 -7.52 -12.43
C SER A 292 11.06 -7.49 -10.99
N PRO A 293 10.51 -8.60 -10.48
CA PRO A 293 10.00 -8.64 -9.14
C PRO A 293 11.14 -8.54 -8.11
N TYR A 294 10.79 -8.03 -6.93
CA TYR A 294 11.69 -7.91 -5.79
C TYR A 294 11.14 -8.71 -4.62
N VAL A 295 11.99 -9.50 -3.98
CA VAL A 295 11.69 -10.25 -2.76
C VAL A 295 12.19 -9.48 -1.55
N HIS A 296 11.30 -9.17 -0.62
CA HIS A 296 11.62 -8.43 0.59
C HIS A 296 11.97 -9.40 1.72
N GLN A 297 13.26 -9.49 2.01
CA GLN A 297 13.85 -10.36 3.01
C GLN A 297 14.15 -9.55 4.29
N VAL A 298 13.75 -10.09 5.45
CA VAL A 298 14.08 -9.51 6.75
C VAL A 298 14.76 -10.55 7.63
N PHE A 299 15.94 -10.21 8.16
CA PHE A 299 16.72 -11.08 9.06
C PHE A 299 17.62 -10.22 9.95
N ASN A 300 17.79 -10.55 11.22
CA ASN A 300 18.64 -9.79 12.17
C ASN A 300 18.43 -8.26 12.10
N GLN A 301 17.18 -7.81 12.05
CA GLN A 301 16.77 -6.40 11.88
C GLN A 301 17.19 -5.74 10.56
N GLN A 302 17.89 -6.47 9.67
CA GLN A 302 18.20 -6.01 8.33
C GLN A 302 17.01 -6.20 7.41
N ASN A 303 16.82 -5.22 6.52
CA ASN A 303 15.73 -5.15 5.57
C ASN A 303 16.31 -5.08 4.16
N ARG A 304 16.04 -6.08 3.32
CA ARG A 304 16.64 -6.21 2.00
C ARG A 304 15.59 -6.46 0.94
N TRP A 305 15.75 -5.83 -0.20
CA TRP A 305 14.90 -6.03 -1.37
C TRP A 305 15.76 -6.65 -2.48
N VAL A 306 15.56 -7.92 -2.74
CA VAL A 306 16.47 -8.74 -3.55
C VAL A 306 15.81 -9.01 -4.90
N ARG A 307 16.53 -8.70 -5.98
CA ARG A 307 16.08 -8.95 -7.36
C ARG A 307 16.47 -10.35 -7.79
N SER A 308 15.83 -10.89 -8.81
CA SER A 308 16.32 -12.09 -9.48
C SER A 308 17.51 -11.75 -10.37
N THR A 309 18.44 -12.69 -10.50
CA THR A 309 19.56 -12.63 -11.45
C THR A 309 19.40 -13.63 -12.59
N THR A 310 18.53 -14.62 -12.44
CA THR A 310 18.20 -15.57 -13.51
C THR A 310 16.70 -15.67 -13.72
N HIS A 311 16.34 -16.05 -14.94
CA HIS A 311 14.97 -16.22 -15.40
C HIS A 311 14.93 -17.46 -16.30
N THR A 312 14.19 -18.47 -15.87
CA THR A 312 14.05 -19.75 -16.56
C THR A 312 12.58 -20.00 -16.87
N ILE A 313 12.28 -20.29 -18.13
CA ILE A 313 10.91 -20.67 -18.53
C ILE A 313 10.74 -22.16 -18.23
N LEU A 314 9.68 -22.51 -17.51
CA LEU A 314 9.34 -23.89 -17.17
C LEU A 314 8.39 -24.51 -18.19
N ALA A 315 7.36 -23.75 -18.56
CA ALA A 315 6.31 -24.20 -19.46
C ALA A 315 5.60 -22.99 -20.09
N TRP A 316 4.97 -23.22 -21.24
CA TRP A 316 4.06 -22.25 -21.83
C TRP A 316 2.76 -22.91 -22.27
N TYR A 317 1.70 -22.10 -22.26
CA TYR A 317 0.33 -22.50 -22.48
C TYR A 317 -0.32 -21.50 -23.43
N GLN A 318 -1.32 -21.93 -24.19
CA GLN A 318 -1.98 -21.02 -25.12
C GLN A 318 -3.40 -21.44 -25.49
N ASP A 319 -4.31 -20.46 -25.48
CA ASP A 319 -5.63 -20.51 -26.10
C ASP A 319 -5.84 -19.29 -27.04
N ALA A 320 -7.10 -19.01 -27.38
CA ALA A 320 -7.47 -17.89 -28.23
C ALA A 320 -7.31 -16.52 -27.54
N GLU A 321 -7.36 -16.47 -26.21
CA GLU A 321 -7.32 -15.23 -25.42
C GLU A 321 -5.94 -14.94 -24.85
N PHE A 322 -5.16 -15.95 -24.47
CA PHE A 322 -3.89 -15.79 -23.77
C PHE A 322 -2.79 -16.69 -24.31
N THR A 323 -1.57 -16.15 -24.25
CA THR A 323 -0.34 -16.94 -24.13
C THR A 323 0.14 -16.82 -22.69
N VAL A 324 0.36 -17.93 -22.01
CA VAL A 324 0.71 -17.98 -20.58
C VAL A 324 2.06 -18.64 -20.41
N ILE A 325 2.89 -18.10 -19.52
CA ILE A 325 4.25 -18.56 -19.29
C ILE A 325 4.43 -18.78 -17.79
N ASP A 326 4.81 -20.01 -17.42
CA ASP A 326 5.29 -20.31 -16.08
C ASP A 326 6.82 -20.22 -16.07
N SER A 327 7.35 -19.50 -15.09
CA SER A 327 8.78 -19.21 -15.02
C SER A 327 9.29 -19.23 -13.59
N VAL A 328 10.58 -19.52 -13.45
CA VAL A 328 11.34 -19.36 -12.21
C VAL A 328 12.24 -18.15 -12.36
N LEU A 329 12.10 -17.22 -11.43
CA LEU A 329 13.00 -16.10 -11.24
C LEU A 329 13.82 -16.37 -9.98
N SER A 330 15.13 -16.56 -10.12
CA SER A 330 15.96 -16.97 -8.98
C SER A 330 17.05 -15.96 -8.66
N HIS A 331 17.45 -15.98 -7.39
CA HIS A 331 18.65 -15.33 -6.90
C HIS A 331 19.51 -16.38 -6.18
N PRO A 332 20.80 -16.52 -6.51
CA PRO A 332 21.67 -17.53 -5.90
C PRO A 332 22.02 -17.23 -4.44
N GLY A 333 21.61 -16.07 -3.93
CA GLY A 333 22.16 -15.47 -2.72
C GLY A 333 23.41 -14.69 -3.07
N ASP A 334 23.71 -13.65 -2.29
CA ASP A 334 24.93 -12.88 -2.53
C ASP A 334 26.07 -13.41 -1.68
N GLU A 335 27.28 -13.40 -2.23
CA GLU A 335 28.49 -13.24 -1.45
C GLU A 335 29.14 -11.86 -1.62
N ASP A 336 28.54 -10.87 -2.29
CA ASP A 336 29.01 -9.47 -2.17
C ASP A 336 28.15 -8.37 -2.85
N ARG A 337 26.94 -8.62 -3.36
CA ARG A 337 26.20 -7.57 -4.10
C ARG A 337 24.70 -7.53 -3.81
N GLY A 338 24.34 -7.41 -2.54
CA GLY A 338 22.99 -7.05 -2.15
C GLY A 338 22.63 -5.66 -2.71
N VAL A 339 21.84 -5.61 -3.79
CA VAL A 339 21.34 -4.34 -4.31
C VAL A 339 20.25 -3.83 -3.36
N ASP A 340 20.63 -2.89 -2.50
CA ASP A 340 19.74 -2.14 -1.62
C ASP A 340 18.62 -1.48 -2.44
N ALA A 341 17.38 -1.91 -2.20
CA ALA A 341 16.19 -1.24 -2.72
C ALA A 341 15.44 -0.53 -1.59
N GLY A 342 16.05 0.54 -1.08
CA GLY A 342 15.34 1.61 -0.38
C GLY A 342 16.23 2.62 0.34
N GLY A 343 17.45 2.22 0.73
CA GLY A 343 18.37 3.06 1.50
C GLY A 343 19.51 3.70 0.69
N MET A 344 19.92 3.08 -0.43
CA MET A 344 21.23 3.32 -1.07
C MET A 344 22.36 3.57 -0.08
N LYS A 345 22.41 2.81 1.01
CA LYS A 345 23.64 2.71 1.80
C LYS A 345 24.30 1.40 1.40
N PRO A 346 25.55 1.40 0.91
CA PRO A 346 26.27 0.14 0.71
C PRO A 346 26.22 -0.66 2.02
N PRO A 347 26.07 -2.00 1.94
CA PRO A 347 26.09 -2.83 3.15
C PRO A 347 27.36 -2.51 3.94
N LYS A 348 27.24 -2.40 5.26
CA LYS A 348 28.43 -2.17 6.10
C LYS A 348 29.34 -3.40 6.00
N PRO A 349 30.67 -3.23 6.05
CA PRO A 349 31.60 -4.36 6.08
C PRO A 349 31.20 -5.36 7.19
N GLY A 350 31.02 -6.64 6.84
CA GLY A 350 30.63 -7.70 7.77
C GLY A 350 29.14 -8.03 7.86
N GLU A 351 28.24 -7.33 7.14
CA GLU A 351 26.83 -7.72 7.08
C GLU A 351 26.62 -8.94 6.16
N LYS A 352 26.05 -10.04 6.68
CA LYS A 352 25.65 -11.20 5.85
C LYS A 352 24.60 -10.80 4.80
N LYS A 353 24.65 -11.53 3.68
CA LYS A 353 24.09 -11.23 2.36
C LYS A 353 22.64 -11.68 2.15
N ALA A 354 22.06 -11.29 1.01
CA ALA A 354 20.75 -11.75 0.54
C ALA A 354 20.66 -13.29 0.51
N PHE A 355 19.54 -13.83 0.96
CA PHE A 355 19.23 -15.25 0.91
C PHE A 355 18.89 -15.68 -0.52
N ALA A 356 19.36 -16.87 -0.89
CA ALA A 356 19.01 -17.54 -2.13
C ALA A 356 17.52 -17.90 -2.16
N TYR A 357 16.87 -17.68 -3.30
CA TYR A 357 15.47 -18.02 -3.49
C TYR A 357 15.15 -18.37 -4.95
N GLU A 358 14.03 -19.04 -5.14
CA GLU A 358 13.35 -19.19 -6.42
C GLU A 358 11.90 -18.71 -6.30
N LEU A 359 11.53 -17.71 -7.09
CA LEU A 359 10.18 -17.18 -7.19
C LEU A 359 9.49 -17.82 -8.40
N LEU A 360 8.39 -18.52 -8.14
CA LEU A 360 7.55 -19.09 -9.19
C LEU A 360 6.51 -18.06 -9.61
N ILE A 361 6.54 -17.71 -10.89
CA ILE A 361 5.68 -16.67 -11.45
C ILE A 361 4.96 -17.19 -12.69
N ARG A 362 3.68 -16.81 -12.83
CA ARG A 362 2.90 -17.00 -14.04
C ARG A 362 2.67 -15.67 -14.72
N THR A 363 3.01 -15.57 -16.01
CA THR A 363 2.79 -14.37 -16.83
C THR A 363 1.72 -14.67 -17.88
N TRP A 364 0.61 -13.93 -17.84
CA TRP A 364 -0.48 -13.99 -18.81
C TRP A 364 -0.33 -12.84 -19.79
N VAL A 365 -0.17 -13.15 -21.08
CA VAL A 365 -0.08 -12.16 -22.16
C VAL A 365 -1.38 -12.21 -22.95
N ALA A 366 -2.19 -11.15 -22.86
CA ALA A 366 -3.48 -11.12 -23.52
C ALA A 366 -3.30 -10.92 -25.04
N ARG A 367 -3.91 -11.80 -25.82
CA ARG A 367 -3.81 -11.81 -27.29
C ARG A 367 -4.83 -10.90 -27.96
N GLN A 368 -5.97 -10.70 -27.30
CA GLN A 368 -7.11 -9.93 -27.81
C GLN A 368 -7.34 -8.60 -27.07
N GLU A 369 -6.66 -8.39 -25.94
CA GLU A 369 -6.70 -7.13 -25.19
C GLU A 369 -5.34 -6.46 -25.32
N PRO A 370 -5.18 -5.49 -26.25
CA PRO A 370 -3.91 -4.84 -26.51
C PRO A 370 -3.27 -4.32 -25.23
N GLY A 371 -1.96 -4.44 -25.06
CA GLY A 371 -1.21 -3.89 -23.94
C GLY A 371 -1.58 -4.40 -22.54
N VAL A 372 -2.26 -5.55 -22.42
CA VAL A 372 -2.62 -6.16 -21.13
C VAL A 372 -1.74 -7.37 -20.83
N VAL A 373 -1.07 -7.33 -19.69
CA VAL A 373 -0.27 -8.43 -19.14
C VAL A 373 -0.67 -8.62 -17.68
N ALA A 374 -0.91 -9.85 -17.23
CA ALA A 374 -1.09 -10.14 -15.81
C ALA A 374 0.05 -11.01 -15.28
N THR A 375 0.48 -10.79 -14.05
CA THR A 375 1.50 -11.60 -13.38
C THR A 375 0.97 -12.14 -12.05
N GLN A 376 1.15 -13.44 -11.82
CA GLN A 376 0.71 -14.11 -10.59
C GLN A 376 1.87 -14.73 -9.85
N ILE A 377 1.88 -14.57 -8.53
CA ILE A 377 2.83 -15.27 -7.65
C ILE A 377 2.26 -16.65 -7.36
N LEU A 378 2.96 -17.69 -7.79
CA LEU A 378 2.59 -19.09 -7.55
C LEU A 378 3.21 -19.63 -6.25
N GLY A 379 4.37 -19.11 -5.88
CA GLY A 379 5.08 -19.50 -4.66
C GLY A 379 6.53 -19.02 -4.66
N LEU A 380 7.22 -19.29 -3.55
CA LEU A 380 8.63 -18.97 -3.36
C LEU A 380 9.31 -20.10 -2.60
N ASN A 381 10.45 -20.57 -3.12
CA ASN A 381 11.29 -21.55 -2.45
C ASN A 381 12.50 -20.85 -1.82
N ASN A 382 12.75 -21.09 -0.54
CA ASN A 382 14.01 -20.73 0.09
C ASN A 382 15.08 -21.74 -0.33
N ARG A 383 16.10 -21.28 -1.06
CA ARG A 383 17.23 -22.12 -1.47
C ARG A 383 18.44 -21.99 -0.54
N SER A 384 18.30 -21.20 0.52
CA SER A 384 19.30 -21.09 1.56
C SER A 384 19.10 -22.12 2.66
N GLN A 385 20.18 -22.49 3.35
CA GLN A 385 20.12 -23.26 4.59
C GLN A 385 19.60 -22.43 5.77
N GLY A 386 19.85 -21.12 5.76
CA GLY A 386 19.41 -20.21 6.82
C GLY A 386 17.96 -19.78 6.69
N SER A 387 17.38 -19.40 7.82
CA SER A 387 16.02 -18.88 7.92
C SER A 387 15.98 -17.36 7.78
N TRP A 388 14.94 -16.85 7.11
CA TRP A 388 14.70 -15.42 6.93
C TRP A 388 13.20 -15.15 6.79
N PHE A 389 12.79 -13.91 6.96
CA PHE A 389 11.38 -13.53 6.89
C PHE A 389 11.04 -12.95 5.53
N LEU A 390 10.11 -13.60 4.82
CA LEU A 390 9.50 -13.09 3.60
C LEU A 390 8.45 -12.06 3.97
N LYS A 391 8.85 -10.79 3.98
CA LYS A 391 7.98 -9.69 4.38
C LYS A 391 6.94 -9.37 3.29
N SER A 392 7.39 -9.30 2.05
CA SER A 392 6.56 -8.98 0.88
C SER A 392 7.22 -9.36 -0.43
N ILE A 393 6.44 -9.43 -1.50
CA ILE A 393 6.94 -9.54 -2.88
C ILE A 393 6.43 -8.33 -3.66
N SER A 394 7.32 -7.61 -4.35
CA SER A 394 6.94 -6.46 -5.17
C SER A 394 7.06 -6.79 -6.66
N MET A 395 5.95 -6.76 -7.38
CA MET A 395 5.90 -6.85 -8.85
C MET A 395 6.24 -5.47 -9.43
N ALA A 396 7.53 -5.16 -9.52
CA ALA A 396 8.00 -3.86 -9.96
C ALA A 396 8.22 -3.80 -11.46
N CYS A 397 7.73 -2.71 -12.07
CA CYS A 397 8.05 -2.33 -13.43
C CYS A 397 8.84 -1.03 -13.42
N LYS A 398 10.05 -1.08 -13.98
CA LYS A 398 10.97 0.05 -14.07
C LYS A 398 10.81 0.75 -15.40
N THR A 399 10.76 2.07 -15.39
CA THR A 399 10.71 2.86 -16.63
C THR A 399 12.08 2.91 -17.28
N GLN A 400 12.08 2.83 -18.62
CA GLN A 400 13.27 2.95 -19.47
C GLN A 400 13.08 3.93 -20.63
N LEU A 401 11.96 4.64 -20.69
CA LEU A 401 11.76 5.66 -21.73
C LEU A 401 12.85 6.73 -21.61
N ALA A 402 13.50 6.98 -22.76
CA ALA A 402 14.61 7.93 -22.93
C ALA A 402 15.81 7.77 -21.95
N GLY A 403 15.94 6.62 -21.28
CA GLY A 403 17.08 6.29 -20.41
C GLY A 403 17.20 7.09 -19.11
N SER A 404 16.37 8.10 -18.86
CA SER A 404 16.47 8.96 -17.67
C SER A 404 15.24 8.91 -16.76
N GLY A 405 14.07 8.51 -17.28
CA GLY A 405 12.82 8.55 -16.54
C GLY A 405 12.54 9.92 -15.92
N LYS A 406 13.12 11.02 -16.44
CA LYS A 406 12.98 12.39 -15.88
C LYS A 406 11.67 13.05 -16.26
N ASP A 407 11.08 12.64 -17.39
CA ASP A 407 9.89 13.26 -17.97
C ASP A 407 8.59 12.51 -17.62
N ASP A 408 8.67 11.28 -17.10
CA ASP A 408 7.49 10.52 -16.64
C ASP A 408 6.70 11.28 -15.54
N GLN A 409 5.38 11.38 -15.67
CA GLN A 409 4.57 11.94 -14.60
C GLN A 409 4.00 10.81 -13.75
N PRO A 410 4.11 10.85 -12.40
CA PRO A 410 3.48 9.85 -11.55
C PRO A 410 1.98 9.84 -11.81
N TYR A 411 1.43 8.67 -12.09
CA TYR A 411 0.01 8.49 -12.28
C TYR A 411 -0.58 7.74 -11.10
N ASN A 412 -1.06 8.51 -10.13
CA ASN A 412 -1.70 8.01 -8.91
C ASN A 412 -3.22 8.21 -8.92
N ALA A 413 -3.81 8.52 -10.08
CA ALA A 413 -5.21 8.94 -10.20
C ALA A 413 -6.24 7.81 -10.00
N LEU A 414 -5.83 6.54 -10.02
CA LEU A 414 -6.72 5.39 -9.99
C LEU A 414 -6.70 4.68 -8.63
N GLN A 415 -6.78 5.45 -7.55
CA GLN A 415 -6.76 4.93 -6.17
C GLN A 415 -7.92 3.98 -5.88
N ILE A 416 -8.99 4.02 -6.69
CA ILE A 416 -10.12 3.09 -6.61
C ILE A 416 -9.72 1.63 -6.87
N TYR A 417 -8.72 1.41 -7.74
CA TYR A 417 -8.03 0.13 -7.97
C TYR A 417 -6.70 0.05 -7.23
N ARG A 418 -6.44 1.05 -6.38
CA ARG A 418 -5.13 1.37 -5.84
C ARG A 418 -4.10 1.35 -6.95
N ALA A 419 -4.37 1.81 -8.16
CA ALA A 419 -3.41 1.65 -9.25
C ALA A 419 -2.18 2.53 -9.02
N ALA A 420 -1.01 2.05 -9.44
CA ALA A 420 0.21 2.84 -9.50
C ALA A 420 0.71 2.84 -10.94
N GLY A 421 1.08 4.00 -11.46
CA GLY A 421 1.44 4.13 -12.86
C GLY A 421 2.25 5.37 -13.15
N TRP A 422 2.48 5.60 -14.42
CA TRP A 422 3.11 6.82 -14.93
C TRP A 422 2.65 7.08 -16.37
N THR A 423 2.86 8.31 -16.82
CA THR A 423 2.63 8.70 -18.21
C THR A 423 3.82 9.47 -18.74
N ASP A 424 4.21 9.21 -19.98
CA ASP A 424 5.11 10.06 -20.76
C ASP A 424 4.27 10.77 -21.83
N PRO A 425 3.98 12.06 -21.66
CA PRO A 425 3.16 12.82 -22.60
C PRO A 425 3.87 13.10 -23.93
N VAL A 426 5.21 13.03 -24.00
CA VAL A 426 5.98 13.33 -25.21
C VAL A 426 5.80 12.23 -26.24
N VAL A 427 5.83 10.97 -25.81
CA VAL A 427 5.63 9.81 -26.69
C VAL A 427 4.23 9.22 -26.60
N ASP A 428 3.33 9.85 -25.83
CA ASP A 428 1.94 9.42 -25.59
C ASP A 428 1.84 7.95 -25.13
N ILE A 429 2.67 7.58 -24.15
CA ILE A 429 2.66 6.25 -23.53
C ILE A 429 2.38 6.38 -22.04
N GLY A 430 1.37 5.65 -21.60
CA GLY A 430 1.00 5.50 -20.21
C GLY A 430 1.10 4.06 -19.78
N TYR A 431 1.45 3.87 -18.52
CA TYR A 431 1.49 2.57 -17.88
C TYR A 431 0.77 2.61 -16.53
N VAL A 432 0.05 1.53 -16.23
CA VAL A 432 -0.56 1.34 -14.93
C VAL A 432 -0.44 -0.11 -14.48
N ALA A 433 -0.14 -0.30 -13.20
CA ALA A 433 -0.21 -1.58 -12.51
C ALA A 433 -1.27 -1.51 -11.40
N PHE A 434 -2.17 -2.48 -11.37
CA PHE A 434 -3.21 -2.58 -10.33
C PHE A 434 -3.44 -4.04 -9.95
N SER A 435 -4.15 -4.27 -8.85
CA SER A 435 -4.70 -5.59 -8.54
C SER A 435 -6.23 -5.47 -8.48
N PRO A 436 -6.98 -6.45 -9.01
CA PRO A 436 -8.41 -6.53 -8.81
C PRO A 436 -8.79 -6.87 -7.36
N ASP A 437 -7.85 -7.40 -6.56
CA ASP A 437 -8.07 -7.61 -5.13
C ASP A 437 -7.85 -6.30 -4.36
N GLU A 438 -8.84 -5.85 -3.58
CA GLU A 438 -8.73 -4.61 -2.79
C GLU A 438 -7.71 -4.72 -1.63
N LYS A 439 -7.18 -5.92 -1.39
CA LYS A 439 -6.35 -6.25 -0.23
C LYS A 439 -4.89 -5.83 -0.41
N THR A 440 -4.42 -5.74 -1.65
CA THR A 440 -3.00 -5.51 -1.91
C THR A 440 -2.65 -4.02 -1.96
N GLY A 441 -1.42 -3.73 -1.52
CA GLY A 441 -0.86 -2.40 -1.54
C GLY A 441 -0.28 -2.06 -2.91
N SER A 442 -0.34 -0.78 -3.26
CA SER A 442 0.26 -0.26 -4.48
C SER A 442 1.17 0.88 -4.14
N LYS A 443 2.30 0.96 -4.85
CA LYS A 443 3.27 2.01 -4.61
C LYS A 443 3.83 2.50 -5.93
N TYR A 444 3.74 3.80 -6.14
CA TYR A 444 4.63 4.48 -7.05
C TYR A 444 5.89 4.88 -6.28
N ARG A 445 7.08 4.52 -6.78
CA ARG A 445 8.35 4.85 -6.13
C ARG A 445 9.26 5.57 -7.11
N ILE A 446 9.79 6.71 -6.66
CA ILE A 446 10.96 7.35 -7.27
C ILE A 446 12.17 6.87 -6.48
N TRP A 447 13.06 6.10 -7.13
CA TRP A 447 14.31 5.66 -6.53
C TRP A 447 15.26 6.85 -6.40
N LYS A 448 16.17 6.82 -5.42
CA LYS A 448 17.21 7.87 -5.24
C LYS A 448 18.09 8.09 -6.47
N THR A 449 18.14 7.13 -7.41
CA THR A 449 18.81 7.24 -8.71
C THR A 449 18.04 8.08 -9.73
N GLY A 450 16.90 8.67 -9.35
CA GLY A 450 15.97 9.35 -10.25
C GLY A 450 15.08 8.39 -11.05
N ARG A 451 15.37 7.09 -11.03
CA ARG A 451 14.59 6.09 -11.76
C ARG A 451 13.21 5.93 -11.15
N ARG A 452 12.19 5.90 -11.99
CA ARG A 452 10.79 5.75 -11.58
C ARG A 452 10.37 4.29 -11.73
N ALA A 453 9.55 3.82 -10.80
CA ALA A 453 8.98 2.48 -10.84
C ALA A 453 7.54 2.51 -10.33
N ALA A 454 6.68 1.83 -11.06
CA ALA A 454 5.35 1.46 -10.58
C ALA A 454 5.42 0.01 -10.09
N SER A 455 4.93 -0.25 -8.87
CA SER A 455 4.92 -1.61 -8.35
C SER A 455 3.67 -1.94 -7.55
N ARG A 456 3.30 -3.21 -7.63
CA ARG A 456 2.34 -3.84 -6.71
C ARG A 456 3.11 -4.59 -5.64
N GLU A 457 2.76 -4.35 -4.38
CA GLU A 457 3.41 -5.00 -3.24
C GLU A 457 2.42 -5.90 -2.54
N PHE A 458 2.78 -7.18 -2.48
CA PHE A 458 2.03 -8.25 -1.87
C PHE A 458 2.66 -8.53 -0.51
N ALA A 459 2.00 -8.14 0.58
CA ALA A 459 2.44 -8.47 1.93
C ALA A 459 2.27 -9.98 2.16
N VAL A 460 3.30 -10.62 2.70
CA VAL A 460 3.33 -12.07 2.94
C VAL A 460 3.47 -12.34 4.43
N ASN A 461 4.51 -11.79 5.06
CA ASN A 461 4.82 -11.95 6.48
C ASN A 461 4.99 -13.41 6.93
N THR A 462 5.85 -14.17 6.23
CA THR A 462 6.10 -15.59 6.53
C THR A 462 7.56 -15.83 6.90
N LEU A 463 7.82 -16.61 7.95
CA LEU A 463 9.16 -17.13 8.22
C LEU A 463 9.48 -18.24 7.22
N MET A 464 10.51 -18.02 6.41
CA MET A 464 11.07 -19.00 5.50
C MET A 464 12.21 -19.74 6.21
N VAL A 465 11.94 -20.96 6.68
CA VAL A 465 12.96 -21.87 7.20
C VAL A 465 13.82 -22.40 6.05
N GLY A 466 15.04 -22.86 6.35
CA GLY A 466 15.94 -23.45 5.35
C GLY A 466 15.23 -24.51 4.50
N ALA A 467 15.40 -24.45 3.17
CA ALA A 467 14.74 -25.32 2.19
C ALA A 467 13.19 -25.32 2.19
N GLN A 468 12.53 -24.41 2.92
CA GLN A 468 11.07 -24.31 2.94
C GLN A 468 10.53 -23.70 1.64
N SER A 469 9.33 -24.16 1.24
CA SER A 469 8.54 -23.54 0.18
C SER A 469 7.34 -22.81 0.78
N TRP A 470 6.99 -21.67 0.20
CA TRP A 470 5.78 -20.91 0.51
C TRP A 470 4.92 -20.84 -0.74
N ALA A 471 3.61 -21.01 -0.56
CA ALA A 471 2.61 -20.78 -1.58
C ALA A 471 1.45 -19.95 -0.99
N PRO A 472 0.89 -18.99 -1.74
CA PRO A 472 -0.24 -18.21 -1.28
C PRO A 472 -1.53 -19.02 -1.39
N GLU A 473 -2.46 -18.83 -0.44
CA GLU A 473 -3.80 -19.41 -0.48
C GLU A 473 -4.60 -18.91 -1.70
N LEU A 474 -4.43 -17.64 -2.05
CA LEU A 474 -4.96 -17.02 -3.27
C LEU A 474 -3.80 -16.44 -4.06
N THR A 475 -3.67 -16.82 -5.33
CA THR A 475 -2.58 -16.37 -6.22
C THR A 475 -2.65 -14.87 -6.43
N PRO A 476 -1.81 -14.08 -5.75
CA PRO A 476 -1.86 -12.63 -5.84
C PRO A 476 -1.49 -12.23 -7.26
N THR A 477 -2.32 -11.36 -7.86
CA THR A 477 -2.22 -11.03 -9.28
C THR A 477 -2.04 -9.53 -9.47
N ALA A 478 -1.02 -9.13 -10.22
CA ALA A 478 -0.87 -7.76 -10.71
C ALA A 478 -1.26 -7.73 -12.20
N ILE A 479 -2.18 -6.82 -12.56
CA ILE A 479 -2.51 -6.51 -13.94
C ILE A 479 -1.72 -5.28 -14.34
N HIS A 480 -1.01 -5.39 -15.46
CA HIS A 480 -0.16 -4.39 -16.06
C HIS A 480 -0.80 -3.96 -17.38
N MET A 481 -1.06 -2.67 -17.54
CA MET A 481 -1.73 -2.13 -18.71
C MET A 481 -0.95 -0.96 -19.30
N VAL A 482 -0.72 -1.02 -20.60
CA VAL A 482 -0.23 0.11 -21.40
C VAL A 482 -1.40 0.81 -22.07
N TRP A 483 -1.39 2.13 -22.08
CA TRP A 483 -2.45 2.97 -22.63
C TRP A 483 -1.89 4.25 -23.25
N LYS A 484 -2.73 5.01 -23.96
CA LYS A 484 -2.39 6.30 -24.56
C LYS A 484 -2.96 7.44 -23.71
N PRO A 485 -2.13 8.25 -23.03
CA PRO A 485 -2.56 9.41 -22.25
C PRO A 485 -3.54 10.35 -22.98
N SER A 486 -3.36 10.54 -24.29
CA SER A 486 -4.23 11.32 -25.17
C SER A 486 -5.70 10.89 -25.18
N LEU A 487 -6.00 9.64 -24.84
CA LEU A 487 -7.38 9.13 -24.74
C LEU A 487 -8.10 9.57 -23.46
N GLY A 488 -7.36 10.13 -22.48
CA GLY A 488 -7.90 10.67 -21.25
C GLY A 488 -8.17 9.65 -20.14
N HIS A 489 -8.29 10.16 -18.91
CA HIS A 489 -8.47 9.38 -17.67
C HIS A 489 -9.71 8.46 -17.72
N ALA A 490 -10.85 8.98 -18.20
CA ALA A 490 -12.11 8.24 -18.26
C ALA A 490 -12.01 6.98 -19.13
N ARG A 491 -11.31 7.05 -20.27
CA ARG A 491 -11.10 5.90 -21.16
C ARG A 491 -10.20 4.84 -20.54
N LEU A 492 -9.17 5.24 -19.80
CA LEU A 492 -8.35 4.29 -19.05
C LEU A 492 -9.20 3.53 -18.02
N LEU A 493 -10.04 4.26 -17.28
CA LEU A 493 -10.88 3.68 -16.25
C LEU A 493 -11.90 2.69 -16.84
N GLU A 494 -12.58 3.07 -17.92
CA GLU A 494 -13.49 2.20 -18.68
C GLU A 494 -12.78 0.90 -19.11
N ARG A 495 -11.56 1.01 -19.62
CA ARG A 495 -10.77 -0.15 -20.07
C ARG A 495 -10.32 -1.04 -18.91
N ILE A 496 -9.95 -0.46 -17.76
CA ILE A 496 -9.67 -1.25 -16.55
C ILE A 496 -10.92 -2.01 -16.12
N GLU A 497 -12.08 -1.37 -16.13
CA GLU A 497 -13.35 -2.02 -15.79
C GLU A 497 -13.68 -3.16 -16.74
N GLN A 498 -13.50 -2.97 -18.04
CA GLN A 498 -13.70 -4.02 -19.05
C GLN A 498 -12.79 -5.23 -18.79
N VAL A 499 -11.49 -4.99 -18.52
CA VAL A 499 -10.52 -6.06 -18.22
C VAL A 499 -10.89 -6.79 -16.92
N VAL A 500 -11.25 -6.06 -15.87
CA VAL A 500 -11.67 -6.64 -14.58
C VAL A 500 -12.98 -7.42 -14.74
N GLN A 501 -13.93 -6.93 -15.54
CA GLN A 501 -15.18 -7.62 -15.82
C GLN A 501 -14.98 -8.90 -16.62
N ARG A 502 -14.13 -8.85 -17.65
CA ARG A 502 -13.86 -9.98 -18.56
C ARG A 502 -13.05 -11.09 -17.89
N TYR A 503 -12.09 -10.75 -17.05
CA TYR A 503 -11.10 -11.72 -16.54
C TYR A 503 -11.14 -11.99 -15.04
N CYS A 504 -11.89 -11.22 -14.26
CA CYS A 504 -11.96 -11.38 -12.82
C CYS A 504 -13.39 -11.67 -12.34
N LYS A 505 -13.52 -12.57 -11.36
CA LYS A 505 -14.80 -12.93 -10.73
C LYS A 505 -14.90 -12.31 -9.34
N SER A 506 -16.13 -12.05 -8.87
CA SER A 506 -16.37 -11.49 -7.53
C SER A 506 -15.74 -12.35 -6.44
N SER A 507 -15.08 -11.71 -5.47
CA SER A 507 -14.46 -12.42 -4.34
C SER A 507 -15.47 -13.00 -3.33
N GLN A 508 -16.78 -12.72 -3.49
CA GLN A 508 -17.85 -13.21 -2.59
C GLN A 508 -17.94 -14.74 -2.50
N ALA A 509 -17.24 -15.48 -3.38
CA ALA A 509 -17.16 -16.94 -3.31
C ALA A 509 -16.15 -17.46 -2.25
N ILE A 510 -15.43 -16.59 -1.53
CA ILE A 510 -14.46 -17.03 -0.52
C ILE A 510 -14.71 -16.23 0.76
N PRO A 511 -15.27 -16.84 1.81
CA PRO A 511 -15.56 -16.14 3.04
C PRO A 511 -14.25 -15.58 3.59
N TYR A 512 -14.28 -14.30 3.97
CA TYR A 512 -13.26 -13.72 4.83
C TYR A 512 -13.43 -14.36 6.22
N GLN A 513 -12.98 -15.61 6.36
CA GLN A 513 -12.78 -16.20 7.67
C GLN A 513 -11.41 -15.72 8.15
N SER A 514 -11.44 -14.74 9.05
CA SER A 514 -10.46 -14.71 10.13
C SER A 514 -10.56 -16.03 10.89
N ARG A 515 -9.86 -17.06 10.42
CA ARG A 515 -9.64 -18.30 11.16
C ARG A 515 -8.18 -18.71 11.01
N ILE A 516 -7.46 -18.41 12.08
CA ILE A 516 -6.59 -19.36 12.77
C ILE A 516 -7.14 -20.80 12.62
N VAL A 517 -6.23 -21.77 12.38
CA VAL A 517 -6.17 -23.14 12.95
C VAL A 517 -5.67 -24.19 11.91
N ASP A 518 -4.59 -24.87 12.31
CA ASP A 518 -4.06 -26.22 12.00
C ASP A 518 -3.64 -26.67 10.58
N ARG A 519 -2.32 -26.79 10.38
CA ARG A 519 -1.59 -28.08 10.38
C ARG A 519 -0.08 -27.89 10.55
#